data_AF-B0MC54-F1
#
_entry.id   AF-B0MC54-F1
#
_cell.length_a   1.000
_cell.length_b   1.000
_cell.length_c   1.000
_cell.angle_alpha   90.00
_cell.angle_beta   90.00
_cell.angle_gamma   90.00
#
_symmetry.space_group_name_H-M   'P 1'
#
loop_
_entity.id
_entity.type
_entity.pdbx_description
1 polymer ?
#
loop_
_entity_poly.entity_id
_entity_poly.type
_entity_poly.pdbx_seq_one_letter_code
_entity_poly.pdbx_strand_id
1 'polypeptide(L)' 'MSPFFNYTSNGTEHEVWFEDVRSIDVKVRTAKEYGFTGVGYWNLMRPFRANWLLLDSLFQLNDRP' A
#
# COMPACT_ATOMS: atom_id res chain seq x y z
N MET A 1 -9.56 -4.52 2.99
CA MET A 1 -10.38 -3.34 2.66
C MET A 1 -9.44 -2.15 2.45
N SER A 2 -9.68 -1.30 1.45
CA SER A 2 -8.91 -0.06 1.28
C SER A 2 -9.60 1.09 2.01
N PRO A 3 -8.84 2.02 2.64
CA PRO A 3 -9.41 3.16 3.35
C PRO A 3 -9.99 4.19 2.39
N PHE A 4 -11.04 4.87 2.85
CA PHE A 4 -11.64 6.00 2.16
C PHE A 4 -12.17 7.04 3.15
N PHE A 5 -12.41 8.25 2.66
CA PHE A 5 -13.15 9.28 3.38
C PHE A 5 -13.87 10.20 2.40
N ASN A 6 -14.88 10.90 2.92
CA ASN A 6 -15.65 11.91 2.19
C ASN A 6 -15.37 13.29 2.77
N TYR A 7 -15.33 14.31 1.92
CA TYR A 7 -15.25 15.71 2.34
C TYR A 7 -16.00 16.60 1.36
N THR A 8 -16.46 17.76 1.82
CA THR A 8 -17.10 18.77 0.97
C THR A 8 -16.16 19.94 0.75
N SER A 9 -16.02 20.38 -0.50
CA SER A 9 -15.25 21.58 -0.87
C SER A 9 -15.96 22.33 -1.98
N ASN A 10 -16.09 23.66 -1.85
CA ASN A 10 -16.80 24.52 -2.81
C ASN A 10 -18.23 24.01 -3.15
N GLY A 11 -18.95 23.49 -2.15
CA GLY A 11 -20.29 22.91 -2.33
C GLY A 11 -20.33 21.59 -3.10
N THR A 12 -19.18 21.02 -3.45
CA THR A 12 -19.07 19.70 -4.10
C THR A 12 -18.61 18.66 -3.09
N GLU A 13 -19.30 17.51 -3.05
CA GLU A 13 -18.86 16.36 -2.29
C GLU A 13 -17.77 15.59 -3.05
N HIS A 14 -16.73 15.20 -2.33
CA HIS A 14 -15.61 14.44 -2.85
C HIS A 14 -15.45 13.15 -2.05
N GLU A 15 -15.14 12.07 -2.75
CA GLU A 15 -14.74 10.79 -2.17
C GLU A 15 -13.28 10.52 -2.52
N VAL A 16 -12.50 10.13 -1.52
CA VAL A 16 -11.08 9.82 -1.68
C VAL A 16 -10.82 8.41 -1.21
N TRP A 17 -10.33 7.57 -2.13
CA TRP A 17 -9.77 6.26 -1.83
C TRP A 17 -8.26 6.34 -1.85
N PHE A 18 -7.61 5.68 -0.89
CA PHE A 18 -6.16 5.68 -0.78
C PHE A 18 -5.66 4.35 -0.20
N GLU A 19 -4.35 4.26 0.01
CA GLU A 19 -3.70 3.12 0.63
C GLU A 19 -3.03 3.55 1.94
N ASP A 20 -3.15 2.72 2.96
CA ASP A 20 -2.40 2.87 4.21
C ASP A 20 -1.69 1.55 4.57
N VAL A 21 -1.00 1.52 5.71
CA VAL A 21 -0.25 0.32 6.14
C VAL A 21 -1.16 -0.91 6.33
N ARG A 22 -2.44 -0.74 6.65
CA ARG A 22 -3.38 -1.84 6.87
C ARG A 22 -3.77 -2.48 5.54
N SER A 23 -4.09 -1.65 4.54
CA SER A 23 -4.46 -2.15 3.22
C SER A 23 -3.27 -2.74 2.45
N ILE A 24 -2.06 -2.23 2.69
CA ILE A 24 -0.82 -2.81 2.17
C ILE A 24 -0.49 -4.14 2.85
N ASP A 25 -0.53 -4.23 4.19
CA ASP A 25 -0.21 -5.48 4.93
C ASP A 25 -1.02 -6.67 4.40
N VAL A 26 -2.33 -6.48 4.24
CA VAL A 26 -3.21 -7.51 3.68
C VAL A 26 -2.79 -7.90 2.26
N LYS A 27 -2.54 -6.93 1.36
CA LYS A 27 -2.17 -7.23 -0.03
C LYS A 27 -0.87 -8.02 -0.13
N VAL A 28 0.17 -7.62 0.62
CA VAL A 28 1.48 -8.26 0.54
C VAL A 28 1.47 -9.63 1.22
N ARG A 29 0.72 -9.81 2.32
CA ARG A 29 0.49 -11.13 2.92
C ARG A 29 -0.30 -12.04 2.00
N THR A 30 -1.34 -11.56 1.34
CA THR A 30 -2.10 -12.34 0.35
C THR A 30 -1.18 -12.80 -0.78
N ALA A 31 -0.32 -11.93 -1.32
CA ALA A 31 0.65 -12.35 -2.34
C ALA A 31 1.55 -13.50 -1.83
N LYS A 32 2.00 -13.43 -0.57
CA LYS A 32 2.77 -14.49 0.09
C LYS A 32 1.96 -15.78 0.26
N GLU A 33 0.71 -15.69 0.74
CA GLU A 33 -0.19 -16.83 0.97
C GLU A 33 -0.48 -17.61 -0.32
N TYR A 34 -0.62 -16.91 -1.44
CA TYR A 34 -0.86 -17.52 -2.75
C TYR A 34 0.44 -17.95 -3.46
N GLY A 35 1.61 -17.78 -2.83
CA GLY A 35 2.90 -18.20 -3.38
C GLY A 35 3.40 -17.35 -4.56
N PHE A 36 2.96 -16.10 -4.67
CA PHE A 36 3.52 -15.18 -5.66
C PHE A 36 4.96 -14.81 -5.30
N THR A 37 5.77 -14.50 -6.32
CA THR A 37 7.19 -14.15 -6.16
C THR A 37 7.41 -12.76 -5.55
N GLY A 38 6.40 -11.89 -5.61
CA GLY A 38 6.47 -10.54 -5.06
C GLY A 38 5.27 -9.69 -5.46
N VAL A 39 5.36 -8.38 -5.17
CA VAL A 39 4.38 -7.36 -5.55
C VAL A 39 5.08 -6.24 -6.33
N GLY A 40 4.37 -5.65 -7.31
CA GLY A 40 4.84 -4.51 -8.08
C GLY A 40 4.27 -3.20 -7.57
N TYR A 41 5.08 -2.13 -7.57
CA TYR A 41 4.66 -0.78 -7.17
C TYR A 41 4.51 0.13 -8.39
N TRP A 42 3.34 0.74 -8.54
CA TRP A 42 3.09 1.83 -9.50
C TRP A 42 2.57 3.08 -8.75
N ASN A 43 3.29 4.20 -8.69
CA ASN A 43 4.67 4.43 -9.11
C ASN A 43 5.46 5.07 -7.95
N LEU A 44 6.79 5.12 -8.08
CA LEU A 44 7.69 5.57 -7.01
C LEU A 44 7.63 7.09 -6.75
N MET A 45 6.96 7.88 -7.59
CA MET A 45 6.85 9.34 -7.44
C MET A 45 5.75 9.76 -6.45
N ARG A 46 5.16 8.81 -5.72
CA ARG A 46 4.23 9.07 -4.62
C ARG A 46 4.89 8.66 -3.30
N PRO A 47 5.47 9.61 -2.53
CA PRO A 47 6.16 9.28 -1.29
C PRO A 47 5.23 8.61 -0.29
N PHE A 48 5.58 7.39 0.13
CA PHE A 48 4.86 6.65 1.16
C PHE A 48 5.84 5.86 2.04
N ARG A 49 6.52 6.57 2.96
CA ARG A 49 7.57 5.98 3.81
C ARG A 49 7.11 4.78 4.64
N ALA A 50 5.89 4.85 5.18
CA ALA A 50 5.38 3.80 6.05
C ALA A 50 5.17 2.46 5.31
N ASN A 51 4.89 2.48 3.99
CA ASN A 51 4.86 1.27 3.17
C ASN A 51 6.22 0.54 3.19
N TRP A 52 7.32 1.27 3.01
CA TRP A 52 8.66 0.67 2.96
C TRP A 52 9.09 0.12 4.33
N LEU A 53 8.76 0.83 5.41
CA LEU A 53 8.99 0.33 6.78
C LEU A 53 8.18 -0.93 7.08
N LEU A 54 6.94 -1.00 6.61
CA LEU A 54 6.13 -2.20 6.72
C LEU A 54 6.78 -3.37 5.98
N LEU A 55 7.18 -3.19 4.72
CA LEU A 55 7.86 -4.24 3.96
C LEU A 55 9.13 -4.74 4.66
N ASP A 56 9.96 -3.83 5.14
CA ASP A 56 11.19 -4.15 5.89
C ASP A 56 10.90 -4.98 7.16
N SER A 57 9.80 -4.68 7.86
CA SER A 57 9.38 -5.45 9.04
C SER A 57 8.81 -6.85 8.73
N LEU A 58 8.32 -7.08 7.51
CA LEU A 58 7.60 -8.30 7.12
C LEU A 58 8.42 -9.26 6.28
N PHE A 59 9.39 -8.75 5.53
CA PHE A 59 10.17 -9.49 4.56
C PHE A 59 11.66 -9.19 4.76
N GLN A 60 12.48 -10.24 4.66
CA GLN A 60 13.89 -10.04 4.36
C GLN A 60 13.96 -9.58 2.90
N LEU A 61 14.19 -8.28 2.69
CA LEU A 61 14.44 -7.75 1.36
C LEU A 61 15.76 -8.36 0.87
N ASN A 62 15.65 -9.24 -0.13
CA ASN A 62 16.82 -9.89 -0.70
C ASN A 62 17.56 -8.89 -1.60
N ASP A 63 18.76 -8.48 -1.18
CA ASP A 63 19.73 -7.85 -2.07
C ASP A 63 20.28 -8.92 -3.03
N ARG A 64 19.55 -9.18 -4.12
CA ARG A 64 20.17 -9.84 -5.26
C ARG A 64 21.00 -8.79 -6.02
N PRO A 65 22.27 -9.08 -6.33
CA PRO A 65 23.10 -8.17 -7.12
C PRO A 65 22.52 -7.90 -8.51
#